data_AF-A0A8C9Q4K6-F1
#
_entry.id   AF-A0A8C9Q4K6-F1
#
_cell.length_a   1.000
_cell.length_b   1.000
_cell.length_c   1.000
_cell.angle_alpha   90.00
_cell.angle_beta   90.00
_cell.angle_gamma   90.00
#
_symmetry.space_group_name_H-M   'P 1'
#
loop_
_entity.id
_entity.type
_entity.pdbx_description
1 polymer ?
#
loop_
_entity_poly.entity_id
_entity_poly.type
_entity_poly.pdbx_seq_one_letter_code
_entity_poly.pdbx_strand_id
1 'polypeptide(L)'
;MQAQEVSQENLVKLTLESNATLKALKKIVDKGEKILKLAEICRKYETEEEKVLPFYSSVLTANIQEENEEQNPEELTMELVKVMADYVGMENFWKRYNKVKLEQLSLQHRRAQLLEINGKLREMLKQYLDGISVSDEVLSKFNPLFIVNHQSNLSQPLSTSTAQSGDKPPPTTIIEAAHIISHTL
;
A
#
# COMPACT_ATOMS: atom_id res chain seq x y z
N MET A 1 -44.90 21.18 58.51
CA MET A 1 -44.30 19.84 58.30
C MET A 1 -44.14 19.52 56.82
N GLN A 2 -45.22 19.49 56.01
CA GLN A 2 -45.14 19.14 54.57
C GLN A 2 -44.12 19.92 53.73
N ALA A 3 -43.95 21.23 53.96
CA ALA A 3 -42.99 22.03 53.18
C ALA A 3 -41.51 21.65 53.40
N GLN A 4 -41.15 21.15 54.59
CA GLN A 4 -39.79 20.68 54.89
C GLN A 4 -39.52 19.32 54.23
N GLU A 5 -40.51 18.45 54.22
CA GLU A 5 -40.41 17.10 53.63
C GLU A 5 -40.23 17.19 52.10
N VAL A 6 -41.05 18.01 51.43
CA VAL A 6 -40.90 18.28 49.98
C VAL A 6 -39.55 18.92 49.65
N SER A 7 -39.03 19.81 50.51
CA SER A 7 -37.71 20.40 50.33
C SER A 7 -36.59 19.35 50.43
N GLN A 8 -36.69 18.42 51.38
CA GLN A 8 -35.73 17.32 51.53
C GLN A 8 -35.77 16.36 50.34
N GLU A 9 -36.96 15.98 49.86
CA GLU A 9 -37.10 15.13 48.67
C GLU A 9 -36.49 15.79 47.42
N ASN A 10 -36.75 17.08 47.23
CA ASN A 10 -36.18 17.85 46.12
C ASN A 10 -34.65 17.91 46.19
N LEU A 11 -34.08 18.09 47.38
CA LEU A 11 -32.63 18.10 47.58
C LEU A 11 -32.00 16.74 47.29
N VAL A 12 -32.62 15.65 47.72
CA VAL A 12 -32.16 14.28 47.44
C VAL A 12 -32.19 14.02 45.93
N LYS A 13 -33.30 14.36 45.26
CA LYS A 13 -33.44 14.20 43.81
C LYS A 13 -32.38 15.00 43.06
N LEU A 14 -32.20 16.27 43.40
CA LEU A 14 -31.17 17.13 42.79
C LEU A 14 -29.76 16.56 42.98
N THR A 15 -29.46 16.06 44.18
CA THR A 15 -28.14 15.49 44.49
C THR A 15 -27.87 14.21 43.70
N LEU A 16 -28.88 13.34 43.55
CA LEU A 16 -28.77 12.11 42.77
C LEU A 16 -28.59 12.41 41.27
N GLU A 17 -29.43 13.29 40.71
CA GLU A 17 -29.36 13.68 39.30
C GLU A 17 -28.04 14.42 38.97
N SER A 18 -27.61 15.33 39.84
CA SER A 18 -26.33 16.04 39.70
C SER A 18 -25.13 15.08 39.75
N ASN A 19 -25.11 14.12 40.70
CA ASN A 19 -24.03 13.13 40.74
C ASN A 19 -24.04 12.18 39.53
N ALA A 20 -25.22 11.80 39.04
CA ALA A 20 -25.34 10.95 37.85
C ALA A 20 -24.82 11.66 36.60
N THR A 21 -25.21 12.93 36.40
CA THR A 21 -24.73 13.77 35.30
C THR A 21 -23.23 14.03 35.40
N LEU A 22 -22.69 14.34 36.58
CA LEU A 22 -21.24 14.47 36.79
C LEU A 22 -20.47 13.20 36.42
N LYS A 23 -20.97 12.02 36.81
CA LYS A 23 -20.35 10.74 36.43
C LYS A 23 -20.40 10.50 34.92
N ALA A 24 -21.51 10.85 34.26
CA ALA A 24 -21.65 10.73 32.81
C ALA A 24 -20.68 11.67 32.08
N LEU A 25 -20.62 12.94 32.48
CA LEU A 25 -19.70 13.92 31.92
C LEU A 25 -18.24 13.51 32.13
N LYS A 26 -17.88 13.00 33.31
CA LYS A 26 -16.52 12.49 33.56
C LYS A 26 -16.15 11.36 32.59
N LYS A 27 -17.05 10.42 32.32
CA LYS A 27 -16.82 9.36 31.32
C LYS A 27 -16.61 9.93 29.91
N ILE A 28 -17.31 11.00 29.54
CA ILE A 28 -17.12 11.66 28.25
C ILE A 28 -15.74 12.32 28.17
N VAL A 29 -15.33 13.02 29.24
CA VAL A 29 -13.98 13.61 29.35
C VAL A 29 -12.91 12.54 29.22
N ASP A 30 -13.03 11.44 29.97
CA ASP A 30 -12.06 10.32 29.93
C ASP A 30 -11.96 9.72 28.51
N LYS A 31 -13.07 9.65 27.77
CA LYS A 31 -13.06 9.23 26.36
C LYS A 31 -12.36 10.24 25.45
N GLY A 32 -12.65 11.52 25.62
CA GLY A 32 -12.00 12.60 24.88
C GLY A 32 -10.48 12.59 25.06
N GLU A 33 -10.01 12.43 26.30
CA GLU A 33 -8.57 12.32 26.59
C GLU A 33 -7.91 11.13 25.89
N LYS A 34 -8.59 9.98 25.85
CA LYS A 34 -8.09 8.79 25.14
C LYS A 34 -7.96 9.05 23.64
N ILE A 35 -8.96 9.70 23.04
CA ILE A 35 -8.94 10.06 21.62
C ILE A 35 -7.76 11.00 21.33
N LEU A 36 -7.55 12.01 22.18
CA LEU A 36 -6.43 12.95 22.02
C LEU A 36 -5.06 12.25 22.16
N LYS A 37 -4.89 11.39 23.16
CA LYS A 37 -3.66 10.60 23.35
C LYS A 37 -3.38 9.70 22.14
N LEU A 38 -4.40 9.04 21.60
CA LEU A 38 -4.26 8.23 20.39
C LEU A 38 -3.87 9.09 19.18
N ALA A 39 -4.52 10.24 19.01
CA ALA A 39 -4.19 11.16 17.92
C ALA A 39 -2.73 11.64 18.00
N GLU A 40 -2.23 11.94 19.20
CA GLU A 40 -0.83 12.32 19.41
C GLU A 40 0.15 11.19 19.07
N ILE A 41 -0.13 9.95 19.49
CA ILE A 41 0.70 8.78 19.16
C ILE A 41 0.70 8.54 17.64
N CYS A 42 -0.46 8.60 16.99
CA CYS A 42 -0.58 8.44 15.55
C CYS A 42 0.18 9.53 14.79
N ARG A 43 0.14 10.78 15.27
CA ARG A 43 0.83 11.92 14.66
C ARG A 43 2.33 11.74 14.55
N LYS A 44 2.95 10.92 15.41
CA LYS A 44 4.38 10.57 15.31
C LYS A 44 4.72 9.83 14.00
N TYR A 45 3.79 9.06 13.47
CA TYR A 45 3.99 8.24 12.27
C TYR A 45 3.54 8.91 10.97
N GLU A 46 3.01 10.12 11.07
CA GLU A 46 2.63 10.94 9.92
C GLU A 46 3.87 11.58 9.30
N THR A 47 3.84 11.75 7.98
CA THR A 47 4.87 12.50 7.26
C THR A 47 4.78 13.99 7.59
N GLU A 48 5.87 14.75 7.39
CA GLU A 48 5.85 16.20 7.60
C GLU A 48 4.86 16.90 6.68
N GLU A 49 4.69 16.40 5.45
CA GLU A 49 3.68 16.89 4.52
C GLU A 49 2.27 16.74 5.10
N GLU A 50 1.92 15.58 5.64
CA GLU A 50 0.61 15.32 6.25
C GLU A 50 0.38 16.09 7.55
N LYS A 51 1.44 16.49 8.26
CA LYS A 51 1.34 17.34 9.45
C LYS A 51 1.05 18.79 9.09
N VAL A 52 1.57 19.26 7.96
CA VAL A 52 1.42 20.64 7.46
C VAL A 52 0.15 20.79 6.61
N LEU A 53 -0.16 19.79 5.80
CA LEU A 53 -1.36 19.71 4.96
C LEU A 53 -2.14 18.42 5.24
N PRO A 54 -2.93 18.37 6.34
CA PRO A 54 -3.65 17.16 6.74
C PRO A 54 -4.81 16.78 5.84
N PHE A 55 -5.30 17.74 5.05
CA PHE A 55 -6.47 17.60 4.21
C PHE A 55 -6.08 17.85 2.75
N TYR A 56 -6.14 16.78 1.97
CA TYR A 56 -5.87 16.84 0.55
C TYR A 56 -7.11 17.37 -0.17
N SER A 57 -6.88 18.23 -1.15
CA SER A 57 -7.89 18.55 -2.16
C SER A 57 -8.33 17.24 -2.81
N SER A 58 -9.63 17.00 -2.93
CA SER A 58 -10.13 15.81 -3.61
C SER A 58 -9.52 15.78 -5.02
N VAL A 59 -8.71 14.75 -5.30
CA VAL A 59 -8.11 14.54 -6.63
C VAL A 59 -9.16 13.99 -7.61
N LEU A 60 -10.36 13.66 -7.11
CA LEU A 60 -11.51 13.33 -7.94
C LEU A 60 -12.00 14.62 -8.61
N THR A 61 -11.60 14.80 -9.87
CA THR A 61 -12.25 15.73 -10.79
C THR A 61 -13.74 15.39 -10.85
N ALA A 62 -14.62 16.39 -11.00
CA ALA A 62 -16.07 16.19 -11.10
C ALA A 62 -16.46 15.04 -12.06
N ASN A 63 -15.77 14.95 -13.19
CA ASN A 63 -15.96 13.88 -14.17
C ASN A 63 -15.70 12.46 -13.61
N ILE A 64 -14.71 12.29 -12.75
CA ILE A 64 -14.38 10.98 -12.14
C ILE A 64 -15.40 10.63 -11.05
N GLN A 65 -15.95 11.64 -10.38
CA GLN A 65 -17.01 11.45 -9.40
C GLN A 65 -18.30 10.97 -10.09
N GLU A 66 -18.68 11.61 -11.20
CA GLU A 66 -19.82 11.21 -12.03
C GLU A 66 -19.62 9.81 -12.61
N GLU A 67 -18.45 9.49 -13.14
CA GLU A 67 -18.12 8.13 -13.63
C GLU A 67 -18.20 7.06 -12.53
N ASN A 68 -17.78 7.36 -11.29
CA ASN A 68 -17.89 6.41 -10.18
C ASN A 68 -19.35 6.16 -9.76
N GLU A 69 -20.18 7.20 -9.78
CA GLU A 69 -21.62 7.10 -9.47
C GLU A 69 -22.36 6.29 -10.57
N GLU A 70 -21.91 6.40 -11.83
CA GLU A 70 -22.41 5.57 -12.94
C GLU A 70 -21.91 4.12 -12.91
N GLN A 71 -20.64 3.90 -12.55
CA GLN A 71 -19.99 2.57 -12.55
C GLN A 71 -20.37 1.72 -11.33
N ASN A 72 -20.70 2.33 -10.20
CA ASN A 72 -21.09 1.63 -8.99
C ASN A 72 -22.45 2.13 -8.47
N PRO A 73 -23.56 1.79 -9.15
CA PRO A 73 -24.92 2.16 -8.75
C PRO A 73 -25.42 1.30 -7.58
N GLU A 74 -24.55 0.95 -6.63
CA GLU A 74 -24.96 0.27 -5.42
C GLU A 74 -25.89 1.23 -4.65
N GLU A 75 -27.20 0.98 -4.73
CA GLU A 75 -28.17 1.63 -3.87
C GLU A 75 -27.74 1.40 -2.42
N LEU A 76 -27.21 2.46 -1.82
CA LEU A 76 -26.86 2.47 -0.42
C LEU A 76 -28.10 2.05 0.36
N THR A 77 -28.01 0.90 1.05
CA THR A 77 -29.08 0.43 1.90
C THR A 77 -29.50 1.54 2.86
N MET A 78 -30.80 1.66 3.14
CA MET A 78 -31.33 2.73 3.99
C MET A 78 -30.66 2.78 5.38
N GLU A 79 -30.19 1.62 5.87
CA GLU A 79 -29.40 1.50 7.08
C GLU A 79 -28.00 2.11 6.95
N LEU A 80 -27.31 1.86 5.83
CA LEU A 80 -26.00 2.44 5.55
C LEU A 80 -26.07 3.97 5.40
N VAL A 81 -27.10 4.49 4.72
CA VAL A 81 -27.33 5.94 4.60
C VAL A 81 -27.50 6.59 5.97
N LYS A 82 -28.27 5.96 6.86
CA LYS A 82 -28.47 6.46 8.23
C LYS A 82 -27.16 6.48 9.02
N VAL A 83 -26.35 5.42 8.90
CA VAL A 83 -25.03 5.38 9.53
C VAL A 83 -24.12 6.46 8.96
N MET A 84 -24.07 6.62 7.63
CA MET A 84 -23.27 7.67 6.98
C MET A 84 -23.67 9.07 7.41
N ALA A 85 -24.97 9.33 7.64
CA ALA A 85 -25.47 10.60 8.15
C ALA A 85 -24.85 10.97 9.51
N ASP A 86 -24.64 10.00 10.40
CA ASP A 86 -24.00 10.22 11.70
C ASP A 86 -22.50 10.57 11.59
N TYR A 87 -21.87 10.28 10.44
CA TYR A 87 -20.44 10.49 10.18
C TYR A 87 -20.11 11.54 9.12
N VAL A 88 -21.08 12.34 8.66
CA VAL A 88 -20.84 13.43 7.69
C VAL A 88 -19.75 14.38 8.18
N GLY A 89 -19.68 14.65 9.49
CA GLY A 89 -18.61 15.47 10.08
C GLY A 89 -17.20 14.86 10.04
N MET A 90 -17.05 13.59 9.63
CA MET A 90 -15.80 12.82 9.63
C MET A 90 -15.24 12.57 8.22
N GLU A 91 -15.77 13.22 7.18
CA GLU A 91 -15.27 13.08 5.80
C GLU A 91 -13.75 13.23 5.68
N ASN A 92 -13.19 14.26 6.35
CA ASN A 92 -11.76 14.52 6.32
C ASN A 92 -10.93 13.43 7.01
N PHE A 93 -11.47 12.83 8.08
CA PHE A 93 -10.84 11.69 8.72
C PHE A 93 -10.77 10.51 7.75
N TRP A 94 -11.87 10.19 7.06
CA TRP A 94 -11.94 9.10 6.11
C TRP A 94 -11.07 9.34 4.86
N LYS A 95 -11.03 10.58 4.34
CA LYS A 95 -10.10 10.95 3.26
C LYS A 95 -8.65 10.65 3.63
N ARG A 96 -8.23 11.08 4.82
CA ARG A 96 -6.87 10.85 5.32
C ARG A 96 -6.58 9.37 5.55
N TYR A 97 -7.51 8.64 6.17
CA TYR A 97 -7.40 7.20 6.38
C TYR A 97 -7.26 6.44 5.05
N ASN A 98 -8.12 6.74 4.08
CA ASN A 98 -8.12 6.07 2.78
C ASN A 98 -6.82 6.36 2.00
N LYS A 99 -6.31 7.60 2.04
CA LYS A 99 -5.00 7.93 1.47
C LYS A 99 -3.90 7.04 2.04
N VAL A 100 -3.75 7.02 3.37
CA VAL A 100 -2.70 6.24 4.04
C VAL A 100 -2.89 4.75 3.75
N LYS A 101 -4.14 4.28 3.63
CA LYS A 101 -4.43 2.88 3.28
C LYS A 101 -3.96 2.53 1.86
N LEU A 102 -4.20 3.39 0.90
CA LEU A 102 -3.72 3.23 -0.48
C LEU A 102 -2.19 3.25 -0.54
N GLU A 103 -1.55 4.16 0.20
CA GLU A 103 -0.09 4.23 0.32
C GLU A 103 0.50 2.98 0.97
N GLN A 104 -0.13 2.45 2.02
CA GLN A 104 0.28 1.19 2.64
C GLN A 104 0.27 0.05 1.61
N LEU A 105 -0.79 -0.07 0.82
CA LEU A 105 -0.92 -1.12 -0.20
C LEU A 105 0.12 -0.96 -1.32
N SER A 106 0.35 0.28 -1.78
CA SER A 106 1.35 0.55 -2.84
C SER A 106 2.77 0.24 -2.36
N LEU A 107 3.11 0.58 -1.11
CA LEU A 107 4.40 0.25 -0.50
C LEU A 107 4.58 -1.25 -0.32
N GLN A 108 3.54 -1.98 0.10
CA GLN A 108 3.58 -3.43 0.21
C GLN A 108 3.84 -4.10 -1.14
N HIS A 109 3.13 -3.65 -2.18
CA HIS A 109 3.33 -4.15 -3.54
C HIS A 109 4.74 -3.88 -4.04
N ARG A 110 5.24 -2.65 -3.88
CA ARG A 110 6.59 -2.27 -4.30
C ARG A 110 7.67 -3.04 -3.55
N ARG A 111 7.48 -3.31 -2.25
CA ARG A 111 8.40 -4.15 -1.46
C ARG A 111 8.47 -5.56 -2.04
N ALA A 112 7.33 -6.16 -2.38
CA ALA A 112 7.29 -7.50 -2.96
C ALA A 112 8.04 -7.55 -4.30
N GLN A 113 7.80 -6.57 -5.17
CA GLN A 113 8.52 -6.44 -6.46
C GLN A 113 10.03 -6.29 -6.25
N LEU A 114 10.46 -5.44 -5.31
CA LEU A 114 11.89 -5.23 -5.03
C LEU A 114 12.56 -6.51 -4.51
N LEU A 115 11.87 -7.32 -3.71
CA LEU A 115 12.39 -8.61 -3.24
C LEU A 115 12.54 -9.62 -4.39
N GLU A 116 11.56 -9.68 -5.29
CA GLU A 116 11.63 -10.53 -6.48
C GLU A 116 12.81 -10.12 -7.38
N ILE A 117 12.95 -8.83 -7.66
CA ILE A 117 14.06 -8.30 -8.45
C ILE A 117 15.40 -8.59 -7.77
N ASN A 118 15.51 -8.39 -6.45
CA ASN A 118 16.74 -8.71 -5.73
C ASN A 118 17.09 -10.20 -5.81
N GLY A 119 16.09 -11.09 -5.74
CA GLY A 119 16.27 -12.53 -5.95
C GLY A 119 16.83 -12.85 -7.34
N LYS A 120 16.19 -12.30 -8.39
CA LYS A 120 16.65 -12.47 -9.79
C LYS A 120 18.07 -11.95 -10.01
N LEU A 121 18.41 -10.79 -9.45
CA LEU A 121 19.75 -10.22 -9.55
C LEU A 121 20.80 -11.09 -8.86
N ARG A 122 20.49 -11.66 -7.70
CA ARG A 122 21.39 -12.61 -7.01
C ARG A 122 21.58 -13.89 -7.80
N GLU A 123 20.52 -14.40 -8.42
CA GLU A 123 20.60 -15.57 -9.28
C GLU A 123 21.44 -15.31 -10.52
N MET A 124 21.22 -14.19 -11.22
CA MET A 124 22.01 -13.78 -12.38
C MET A 124 23.48 -13.57 -12.01
N LEU A 125 23.76 -12.98 -10.84
CA LEU A 125 25.12 -12.84 -10.34
C LEU A 125 25.76 -14.20 -10.04
N LYS A 126 25.02 -15.14 -9.44
CA LYS A 126 25.49 -16.52 -9.22
C LYS A 126 25.82 -17.18 -10.55
N GLN A 127 24.92 -17.13 -11.52
CA GLN A 127 25.14 -17.70 -12.86
C GLN A 127 26.35 -17.08 -13.56
N TYR A 128 26.56 -15.77 -13.43
CA TYR A 128 27.75 -15.10 -13.98
C TYR A 128 29.04 -15.59 -13.33
N LEU A 129 29.08 -15.68 -11.99
CA LEU A 129 30.23 -16.18 -11.24
C LEU A 129 30.52 -17.65 -11.56
N ASP A 130 29.48 -18.49 -11.66
CA ASP A 130 29.57 -19.89 -12.08
C ASP A 130 30.07 -20.02 -13.54
N GLY A 131 29.76 -19.04 -14.41
CA GLY A 131 30.21 -19.02 -15.79
C GLY A 131 31.69 -18.63 -15.96
N ILE A 132 32.26 -17.84 -15.04
CA ILE A 132 33.67 -17.42 -15.10
C ILE A 132 34.60 -18.25 -14.20
N SER A 133 34.05 -18.94 -13.19
CA SER A 133 34.81 -19.76 -12.24
C SER A 133 34.58 -21.24 -12.48
N VAL A 134 35.65 -22.04 -12.52
CA VAL A 134 35.54 -23.50 -12.60
C VAL A 134 35.47 -24.06 -11.18
N SER A 135 34.25 -24.37 -10.73
CA SER A 135 33.97 -24.96 -9.42
C SER A 135 33.36 -26.36 -9.58
N ASP A 136 33.49 -27.23 -8.58
CA ASP A 136 32.97 -28.60 -8.62
C ASP A 136 31.43 -28.63 -8.80
N GLU A 137 30.71 -27.66 -8.22
CA GLU A 137 29.26 -27.47 -8.43
C GLU A 137 28.93 -27.17 -9.91
N VAL A 138 29.78 -26.44 -10.62
CA VAL A 138 29.62 -26.10 -12.05
C VAL A 138 29.93 -27.31 -12.94
N LEU A 139 30.89 -28.14 -12.55
CA LEU A 139 31.24 -29.38 -13.26
C LEU A 139 30.18 -30.48 -13.07
N SER A 140 29.50 -30.49 -11.93
CA SER A 140 28.41 -31.44 -11.64
C SER A 140 27.10 -31.15 -12.38
N LYS A 141 26.91 -29.91 -12.86
CA LYS A 141 25.71 -29.44 -13.56
C LYS A 141 25.94 -29.42 -15.07
N PHE A 142 24.85 -29.34 -15.84
CA PHE A 142 24.92 -29.12 -17.29
C PHE A 142 25.64 -27.80 -17.59
N ASN A 143 26.82 -27.90 -18.20
CA ASN A 143 27.73 -26.79 -18.40
C ASN A 143 28.36 -26.82 -19.81
N PRO A 144 28.74 -25.66 -20.38
CA PRO A 144 29.41 -25.59 -21.68
C PRO A 144 30.84 -26.17 -21.66
N LEU A 145 31.40 -26.39 -20.49
CA LEU A 145 32.79 -26.85 -20.31
C LEU A 145 32.98 -28.34 -20.63
N PHE A 146 31.90 -29.13 -20.71
CA PHE A 146 31.94 -30.57 -20.96
C PHE A 146 31.23 -30.92 -22.27
N ILE A 147 32.01 -31.15 -23.32
CA ILE A 147 31.55 -31.53 -24.66
C ILE A 147 31.93 -32.98 -24.92
N VAL A 148 30.94 -33.84 -25.16
CA VAL A 148 31.14 -35.24 -25.52
C VAL A 148 30.66 -35.44 -26.96
N ASN A 149 31.51 -36.02 -27.82
CA ASN A 149 31.17 -36.31 -29.23
C ASN A 149 30.68 -35.09 -30.03
N HIS A 150 31.33 -33.94 -29.87
CA HIS A 150 30.99 -32.66 -30.53
C HIS A 150 29.57 -32.13 -30.25
N GLN A 151 28.85 -32.70 -29.29
CA GLN A 151 27.56 -32.21 -28.82
C GLN A 151 27.74 -31.52 -27.48
N SER A 152 27.31 -30.26 -27.39
CA SER A 152 27.19 -29.57 -26.11
C SER A 152 25.91 -30.01 -25.41
N ASN A 153 25.95 -30.16 -24.09
CA ASN A 153 24.78 -30.56 -23.30
C ASN A 153 23.81 -29.40 -22.99
N LEU A 154 23.95 -28.27 -23.69
CA LEU A 154 23.10 -27.09 -23.52
C LEU A 154 21.89 -27.20 -24.45
N SER A 155 20.68 -27.10 -23.88
CA SER A 155 19.47 -26.92 -24.68
C SER A 155 19.57 -25.58 -25.41
N GLN A 156 19.77 -25.60 -26.73
CA GLN A 156 19.59 -24.40 -27.54
C GLN A 156 18.14 -23.93 -27.36
N PRO A 157 17.89 -22.63 -27.07
CA PRO A 157 16.54 -22.10 -27.16
C PRO A 157 16.08 -22.31 -28.61
N LEU A 158 15.01 -23.08 -28.76
CA LEU A 158 14.40 -23.44 -30.03
C LEU A 158 14.12 -22.15 -30.82
N SER A 159 14.87 -21.90 -31.88
CA SER A 159 14.54 -20.90 -32.88
C SER A 159 13.13 -21.22 -33.37
N THR A 160 12.17 -20.34 -33.09
CA THR A 160 10.80 -20.46 -33.58
C THR A 160 10.84 -20.45 -35.10
N SER A 161 10.80 -21.64 -35.70
CA SER A 161 10.57 -21.83 -37.12
C SER A 161 9.08 -21.57 -37.37
N THR A 162 8.71 -20.31 -37.60
CA THR A 162 7.51 -20.01 -38.38
C THR A 162 7.89 -20.06 -39.84
N ALA A 163 7.66 -21.22 -40.46
CA ALA A 163 7.55 -21.32 -41.89
C ALA A 163 6.38 -20.44 -42.35
N GLN A 164 6.68 -19.32 -42.99
CA GLN A 164 5.86 -18.77 -44.07
C GLN A 164 6.68 -17.78 -44.91
N SER A 165 6.48 -17.91 -46.21
CA SER A 165 7.14 -17.26 -47.35
C SER A 165 7.20 -15.73 -47.30
N GLY A 166 8.30 -15.17 -47.80
CA GLY A 166 8.38 -13.80 -48.31
C GLY A 166 9.67 -13.07 -47.92
N ASP A 167 10.51 -12.76 -48.91
CA ASP A 167 11.78 -12.04 -48.83
C ASP A 167 11.85 -10.93 -47.77
N LYS A 168 12.69 -11.14 -46.75
CA LYS A 168 13.45 -10.07 -46.06
C LYS A 168 14.64 -10.69 -45.34
N PRO A 169 15.87 -10.15 -45.48
CA PRO A 169 17.00 -10.64 -44.70
C PRO A 169 16.75 -10.42 -43.20
N PRO A 170 17.24 -11.32 -42.33
CA PRO A 170 17.05 -11.22 -40.89
C PRO A 170 17.65 -9.91 -40.35
N PRO A 171 17.06 -9.28 -39.32
CA PRO A 171 17.64 -8.09 -38.72
C PRO A 171 18.99 -8.45 -38.09
N THR A 172 20.07 -7.88 -38.62
CA THR A 172 21.40 -7.97 -38.03
C THR A 172 21.34 -7.43 -36.61
N THR A 173 21.50 -8.30 -35.60
CA THR A 173 21.70 -7.84 -34.23
C THR A 173 23.14 -7.35 -34.14
N ILE A 174 23.32 -6.04 -34.32
CA ILE A 174 24.60 -5.38 -34.06
C ILE A 174 24.73 -5.30 -32.55
N ILE A 175 25.60 -6.13 -31.98
CA ILE A 175 26.01 -6.01 -30.58
C ILE A 175 27.11 -4.95 -30.57
N GLU A 176 26.75 -3.68 -30.35
CA GLU A 176 27.74 -2.65 -30.06
C GLU A 176 28.36 -2.96 -28.69
N ALA A 177 29.54 -3.56 -28.72
CA ALA A 177 30.42 -3.59 -27.56
C ALA A 177 30.95 -2.16 -27.32
N ALA A 178 30.81 -1.71 -26.08
CA ALA A 178 31.37 -0.49 -25.49
C ALA A 178 30.63 0.83 -25.75
N HIS A 179 29.58 1.09 -24.96
CA HIS A 179 29.27 2.48 -24.58
C HIS A 179 30.14 2.84 -23.36
N ILE A 180 31.34 3.38 -23.62
CA ILE A 180 32.17 4.02 -22.60
C ILE A 180 31.55 5.41 -22.36
N ILE A 181 30.92 5.59 -21.21
CA ILE A 181 30.46 6.91 -20.77
C ILE A 181 31.70 7.67 -20.28
N SER A 182 32.26 8.52 -21.14
CA SER A 182 33.20 9.55 -20.73
C SER A 182 32.42 10.70 -20.08
N HIS A 183 32.28 10.67 -18.75
CA HIS A 183 31.96 11.88 -18.01
C HIS A 183 33.19 12.79 -18.01
N THR A 184 33.18 13.82 -18.85
CA THR A 184 34.06 14.97 -18.74
C THR A 184 33.23 16.20 -18.40
N LEU A 185 33.47 16.71 -17.18
CA LEU A 185 33.11 18.00 -16.57
C LEU A 185 31.63 18.30 -16.30
#